data_AF-A0A3D0UJI6-F1
#
_entry.id   AF-A0A3D0UJI6-F1
#
_cell.length_a   1.000
_cell.length_b   1.000
_cell.length_c   1.000
_cell.angle_alpha   90.00
_cell.angle_beta   90.00
_cell.angle_gamma   90.00
#
_symmetry.space_group_name_H-M   'P 1'
#
loop_
_entity.id
_entity.type
_entity.pdbx_description
1 polymer ?
#
loop_
_entity_poly.entity_id
_entity_poly.type
_entity_poly.pdbx_seq_one_letter_code
_entity_poly.pdbx_strand_id
1 'polypeptide(L)'
;NYRSAVLFGRGKLIESRQEKLQALKDFTEGLIPGRWEDVRQPNEKELMATSIVSIPIQLGSAKIRQGPPDDDEPDLELPVWAGVVPIKQQIGEPTDDPKLKDGITVPEYLQRYFRN
;
A
#
# COMPACT_ATOMS: atom_id res chain seq x y z
N ASN A 1 2.39 11.81 15.70
CA ASN A 1 1.27 10.85 15.63
C ASN A 1 1.56 9.79 14.57
N TYR A 2 1.37 8.51 14.87
CA TYR A 2 1.70 7.40 13.97
C TYR A 2 0.92 6.13 14.34
N ARG A 3 0.95 5.16 13.41
CA ARG A 3 0.50 3.77 13.62
C ARG A 3 1.59 2.86 13.07
N SER A 4 1.98 1.84 13.84
CA SER A 4 2.96 0.85 13.42
C SER A 4 2.54 -0.53 13.90
N ALA A 5 2.88 -1.56 13.12
CA ALA A 5 2.73 -2.96 13.51
C ALA A 5 4.04 -3.71 13.22
N VAL A 6 4.36 -4.67 14.07
CA VAL A 6 5.44 -5.64 13.88
C VAL A 6 4.79 -7.02 13.86
N LEU A 7 5.00 -7.76 12.78
CA LEU A 7 4.44 -9.10 12.58
C LEU A 7 5.58 -10.12 12.55
N PHE A 8 5.42 -11.20 13.29
CA PHE A 8 6.36 -12.31 13.36
C PHE A 8 5.73 -13.54 12.72
N GLY A 9 6.53 -14.25 11.94
CA GLY A 9 6.17 -15.49 11.29
C GLY A 9 7.36 -16.05 10.53
N ARG A 10 7.24 -17.29 10.05
CA ARG A 10 8.23 -17.92 9.18
C ARG A 10 7.76 -17.86 7.74
N GLY A 11 8.53 -17.17 6.90
CA GLY A 11 8.27 -17.10 5.47
C GLY A 11 8.34 -18.46 4.79
N LYS A 12 7.45 -18.68 3.83
CA LYS A 12 7.42 -19.85 2.95
C LYS A 12 7.40 -19.37 1.50
N LEU A 13 8.27 -19.94 0.67
CA LEU A 13 8.25 -19.68 -0.77
C LEU A 13 7.01 -20.33 -1.38
N ILE A 14 6.30 -19.58 -2.23
CA ILE A 14 5.23 -20.12 -3.07
C ILE A 14 5.86 -20.65 -4.36
N GLU A 15 5.81 -21.96 -4.55
CA GLU A 15 6.40 -22.64 -5.72
C GLU A 15 5.36 -22.99 -6.77
N SER A 16 4.13 -23.34 -6.34
CA SER A 16 3.04 -23.71 -7.24
C SER A 16 2.70 -22.56 -8.18
N ARG A 17 2.66 -22.86 -9.48
CA ARG A 17 2.28 -21.91 -10.52
C ARG A 17 0.89 -21.30 -10.24
N GLN A 18 -0.07 -22.12 -9.85
CA GLN A 18 -1.44 -21.68 -9.59
C GLN A 18 -1.48 -20.74 -8.37
N GLU A 19 -0.77 -21.11 -7.30
CA GLU A 19 -0.70 -20.27 -6.10
C GLU A 19 0.03 -18.96 -6.36
N LYS A 20 1.09 -18.97 -7.19
CA LYS A 20 1.76 -17.73 -7.62
C LYS A 20 0.82 -16.80 -8.36
N LEU A 21 0.06 -17.31 -9.31
CA LEU A 21 -0.91 -16.51 -10.06
C LEU A 21 -1.99 -15.94 -9.14
N GLN A 22 -2.50 -16.74 -8.21
CA GLN A 22 -3.49 -16.26 -7.25
C GLN A 22 -2.91 -15.18 -6.34
N ALA A 23 -1.71 -15.37 -5.81
CA ALA A 23 -1.05 -14.38 -4.97
C ALA A 23 -0.76 -13.06 -5.71
N LEU A 24 -0.35 -13.13 -6.99
CA LEU A 24 -0.15 -11.95 -7.82
C LEU A 24 -1.46 -11.23 -8.12
N LYS A 25 -2.55 -11.99 -8.34
CA LYS A 25 -3.89 -11.44 -8.49
C LYS A 25 -4.31 -10.69 -7.23
N ASP A 26 -4.25 -11.34 -6.07
CA ASP A 26 -4.66 -10.76 -4.80
C ASP A 26 -3.83 -9.52 -4.45
N PHE A 27 -2.52 -9.55 -4.72
CA PHE A 27 -1.64 -8.39 -4.57
C PHE A 27 -2.02 -7.23 -5.49
N THR A 28 -2.25 -7.51 -6.77
CA THR A 28 -2.58 -6.49 -7.78
C THR A 28 -3.94 -5.85 -7.48
N GLU A 29 -4.95 -6.66 -7.17
CA GLU A 29 -6.30 -6.21 -6.82
C GLU A 29 -6.34 -5.49 -5.47
N GLY A 30 -5.49 -5.89 -4.52
CA GLY A 30 -5.33 -5.18 -3.25
C GLY A 30 -4.70 -3.80 -3.39
N LEU A 31 -3.87 -3.58 -4.41
CA LEU A 31 -3.32 -2.27 -4.73
C LEU A 31 -4.29 -1.43 -5.55
N ILE A 32 -4.75 -1.94 -6.69
CA ILE A 32 -5.63 -1.23 -7.63
C ILE A 32 -6.72 -2.22 -8.08
N PRO A 33 -7.92 -2.16 -7.47
CA PRO A 33 -9.03 -3.05 -7.83
C PRO A 33 -9.42 -2.90 -9.30
N GLY A 34 -9.57 -4.03 -10.00
CA GLY A 34 -9.89 -4.12 -11.42
C GLY A 34 -8.67 -4.17 -12.35
N ARG A 35 -7.46 -3.92 -11.85
CA ARG A 35 -6.26 -3.86 -12.69
C ARG A 35 -5.85 -5.21 -13.24
N TRP A 36 -6.07 -6.30 -12.51
CA TRP A 36 -5.62 -7.64 -12.91
C TRP A 36 -6.29 -8.13 -14.19
N GLU A 37 -7.58 -7.88 -14.35
CA GLU A 37 -8.34 -8.31 -15.54
C GLU A 37 -8.14 -7.34 -16.73
N ASP A 38 -7.70 -6.10 -16.47
CA ASP A 38 -7.48 -5.07 -17.50
C ASP A 38 -6.13 -5.25 -18.23
N VAL A 39 -5.15 -5.89 -17.61
CA VAL A 39 -3.84 -6.15 -18.20
C VAL A 39 -3.67 -7.58 -18.67
N ARG A 40 -2.72 -7.80 -19.59
CA ARG A 40 -2.35 -9.17 -19.95
C ARG A 40 -1.85 -9.91 -18.71
N GLN A 41 -2.18 -11.20 -18.64
CA GLN A 41 -1.71 -12.03 -17.55
C GLN A 41 -0.21 -12.32 -17.65
N PRO A 42 0.47 -12.57 -16.50
CA PRO A 42 1.88 -12.93 -16.49
C PRO A 42 2.16 -14.19 -17.33
N ASN A 43 3.24 -14.16 -18.10
CA ASN A 43 3.72 -15.33 -18.83
C ASN A 43 4.67 -16.19 -17.97
N GLU A 44 5.02 -17.38 -18.46
CA GLU A 44 5.86 -18.32 -17.70
C GLU A 44 7.24 -17.74 -17.32
N LYS A 45 7.85 -16.96 -18.22
CA LYS A 45 9.15 -16.35 -17.94
C LYS A 45 9.06 -15.35 -16.78
N GLU A 46 7.99 -14.57 -16.74
CA GLU A 46 7.71 -13.62 -15.65
C GLU A 46 7.43 -14.34 -14.33
N LEU A 47 6.67 -15.43 -14.36
CA LEU A 47 6.39 -16.26 -13.18
C LEU A 47 7.64 -16.95 -12.61
N MET A 48 8.56 -17.38 -13.49
CA MET A 48 9.84 -17.96 -13.06
C MET A 48 10.79 -16.91 -12.48
N ALA A 49 10.78 -15.69 -13.02
CA ALA A 49 11.60 -14.59 -12.53
C ALA A 49 11.08 -13.98 -11.21
N THR A 50 9.86 -14.32 -10.79
CA THR A 50 9.21 -13.75 -9.61
C THR A 50 9.14 -14.76 -8.47
N SER A 51 9.73 -14.40 -7.32
CA SER A 51 9.61 -15.15 -6.06
C SER A 51 8.58 -14.49 -5.16
N ILE A 52 7.63 -15.28 -4.65
CA ILE A 52 6.59 -14.80 -3.73
C ILE A 52 6.74 -15.55 -2.42
N VAL A 53 6.82 -14.81 -1.32
CA VAL A 53 6.95 -15.37 0.03
C VAL A 53 5.69 -15.06 0.81
N SER A 54 4.99 -16.11 1.24
CA SER A 54 3.89 -15.97 2.21
C SER A 54 4.45 -16.03 3.62
N ILE A 55 3.99 -15.12 4.49
CA ILE A 55 4.35 -15.12 5.91
C ILE A 55 3.05 -15.28 6.70
N PRO A 56 2.73 -16.50 7.20
CA PRO A 56 1.65 -16.67 8.16
C PRO A 56 1.96 -15.85 9.41
N ILE A 57 1.05 -14.96 9.79
CA ILE A 57 1.21 -14.13 10.99
C ILE A 57 1.01 -15.04 12.21
N GLN A 58 2.07 -15.26 12.98
CA GLN A 58 2.04 -16.08 14.19
C GLN A 58 1.89 -15.22 15.44
N LEU A 59 2.55 -14.06 15.45
CA LEU A 59 2.47 -13.08 16.51
C LEU A 59 2.51 -11.68 15.90
N GLY A 60 1.82 -10.73 16.53
CA GLY A 60 1.90 -9.33 16.14
C GLY A 60 1.91 -8.42 17.36
N SER A 61 2.58 -7.29 17.23
CA SER A 61 2.43 -6.15 18.14
C SER A 61 2.10 -4.90 17.34
N ALA A 62 1.35 -3.98 17.93
CA ALA A 62 1.00 -2.72 17.33
C ALA A 62 1.17 -1.58 18.33
N LYS A 63 1.53 -0.40 17.82
CA LYS A 63 1.64 0.82 18.61
C LYS A 63 1.03 1.98 17.86
N ILE A 64 0.24 2.78 18.58
CA ILE A 64 -0.43 3.96 18.05
C ILE A 64 -0.10 5.11 18.99
N ARG A 65 0.32 6.25 18.42
CA ARG A 65 0.33 7.54 19.12
C ARG A 65 -0.57 8.49 18.34
N GLN A 66 -1.60 9.00 18.99
CA GLN A 66 -2.48 10.04 18.48
C GLN A 66 -2.74 11.06 19.57
N GLY A 67 -2.94 12.32 19.20
CA GLY A 67 -3.26 13.40 20.13
C GLY A 67 -2.23 14.52 20.14
N PRO A 68 -2.45 15.53 21.02
CA PRO A 68 -1.58 16.70 21.16
C PRO A 68 -0.20 16.35 21.77
N PRO A 69 0.70 17.34 21.92
CA PRO A 69 1.75 17.31 22.92
C PRO A 69 1.18 17.11 24.33
N ASP A 70 2.01 16.59 25.23
CA ASP A 70 1.72 16.41 26.66
C ASP A 70 2.92 17.03 27.38
N ASP A 71 2.79 18.30 27.78
CA ASP A 71 3.86 19.15 28.31
C ASP A 71 3.69 19.30 29.83
N ASP A 72 4.80 19.46 30.55
CA ASP A 72 4.79 19.59 32.01
C ASP A 72 4.30 20.99 32.46
N GLU A 73 3.78 21.10 33.69
CA GLU A 73 3.17 22.35 34.22
C GLU A 73 4.00 23.63 34.01
N PRO A 74 5.34 23.65 34.23
CA PRO A 74 6.14 24.86 34.03
C PRO A 74 6.21 25.31 32.56
N ASP A 75 6.08 24.39 31.61
CA ASP A 75 6.18 24.67 30.18
C ASP A 75 4.88 25.29 29.64
N LEU A 76 3.74 25.04 30.30
CA LEU A 76 2.44 25.61 29.94
C LEU A 76 2.39 27.13 30.07
N GLU A 77 3.24 27.71 30.92
CA GLU A 77 3.34 29.17 31.13
C GLU A 77 4.24 29.86 30.08
N LEU A 78 4.99 29.09 29.28
CA LEU A 78 5.87 29.65 28.26
C LEU A 78 5.04 30.22 27.10
N PRO A 79 5.32 31.43 26.60
CA PRO A 79 4.60 32.04 25.49
C PRO A 79 5.08 31.50 24.14
N VAL A 80 5.00 30.17 23.95
CA VAL A 80 5.45 29.46 22.75
C VAL A 80 4.33 28.64 22.12
N TRP A 81 4.44 28.35 20.83
CA TRP A 81 3.46 27.51 20.14
C TRP A 81 3.73 26.02 20.40
N ALA A 82 2.67 25.28 20.77
CA ALA A 82 2.66 23.83 20.82
C ALA A 82 1.46 23.30 20.02
N GLY A 83 1.66 22.20 19.29
CA GLY A 83 0.62 21.63 18.46
C GLY A 83 1.08 20.44 17.63
N VAL A 84 0.23 20.02 16.70
CA VAL A 84 0.52 18.91 15.78
C VAL A 84 0.47 19.44 14.36
N VAL A 85 1.52 19.19 13.59
CA VAL A 85 1.50 19.33 12.13
C VAL A 85 1.07 17.98 11.54
N PRO A 86 -0.14 17.85 10.96
CA PRO A 86 -0.59 16.58 10.42
C PRO A 86 0.16 16.22 9.13
N ILE A 87 0.54 14.94 8.99
CA ILE A 87 1.07 14.40 7.73
C ILE A 87 -0.02 13.53 7.09
N LYS A 88 -0.29 13.76 5.81
CA LYS A 88 -1.23 12.97 5.00
C LYS A 88 -0.49 12.34 3.83
N GLN A 89 -0.90 11.12 3.46
CA GLN A 89 -0.56 10.52 2.19
C GLN A 89 -1.73 10.77 1.24
N GLN A 90 -1.43 11.16 0.01
CA GLN A 90 -2.42 11.41 -1.03
C GLN A 90 -1.96 10.77 -2.32
N ILE A 91 -2.90 10.20 -3.06
CA ILE A 91 -2.66 9.69 -4.40
C ILE A 91 -2.95 10.84 -5.38
N GLY A 92 -2.02 11.08 -6.31
CA GLY A 92 -2.15 12.14 -7.32
C GLY A 92 -3.01 11.74 -8.51
N GLU A 93 -3.22 12.70 -9.42
CA GLU A 93 -3.88 12.44 -10.69
C GLU A 93 -3.03 11.53 -11.60
N PRO A 94 -3.64 10.65 -12.39
CA PRO A 94 -2.92 9.82 -13.36
C PRO A 94 -2.28 10.71 -14.42
N THR A 95 -1.05 10.37 -14.80
CA THR A 95 -0.34 10.98 -15.92
C THR A 95 -0.11 9.91 -16.98
N ASP A 96 -0.45 10.22 -18.22
CA ASP A 96 -0.30 9.28 -19.33
C ASP A 96 1.18 8.97 -19.62
N ASP A 97 1.46 7.73 -20.02
CA ASP A 97 2.75 7.36 -20.59
C ASP A 97 2.93 8.13 -21.92
N PRO A 98 4.08 8.80 -22.17
CA PRO A 98 4.35 9.43 -23.47
C PRO A 98 4.23 8.50 -24.69
N LYS A 99 4.25 7.18 -24.47
CA LYS A 99 4.06 6.14 -25.50
C LYS A 99 2.64 5.57 -25.55
N LEU A 100 1.72 6.09 -24.74
CA LEU A 100 0.31 5.69 -24.76
C LEU A 100 -0.26 5.96 -26.15
N LYS A 101 -0.99 4.99 -26.68
CA LYS A 101 -1.62 5.15 -27.99
C LYS A 101 -2.79 6.13 -27.89
N ASP A 102 -2.99 6.90 -28.96
CA ASP A 102 -4.10 7.84 -29.07
C ASP A 102 -5.46 7.15 -28.84
N GLY A 103 -6.35 7.84 -28.13
CA GLY A 103 -7.71 7.37 -27.83
C GLY A 103 -7.82 6.40 -26.66
N ILE A 104 -6.71 5.96 -26.05
CA ILE A 104 -6.75 5.21 -24.79
C ILE A 104 -6.93 6.20 -23.63
N THR A 105 -8.02 6.04 -22.88
CA THR A 105 -8.31 6.88 -21.72
C THR A 105 -8.06 6.13 -20.42
N VAL A 106 -7.88 6.87 -19.32
CA VAL A 106 -7.80 6.32 -17.97
C VAL A 106 -9.02 5.41 -17.69
N PRO A 107 -8.82 4.13 -17.32
CA PRO A 107 -9.91 3.19 -17.06
C PRO A 107 -10.83 3.65 -15.92
N GLU A 108 -12.11 3.32 -16.00
CA GLU A 108 -13.11 3.74 -15.02
C GLU A 108 -12.78 3.27 -13.59
N TYR A 109 -12.29 2.04 -13.42
CA TYR A 109 -11.89 1.51 -12.11
C TYR A 109 -10.80 2.37 -11.46
N LEU A 110 -9.92 2.94 -12.28
CA LEU A 110 -8.80 3.76 -11.83
C LEU A 110 -9.25 5.21 -11.54
N GLN A 111 -10.20 5.75 -12.31
CA GLN A 111 -10.80 7.06 -12.02
C GLN A 111 -11.51 7.09 -10.65
N ARG A 112 -12.15 5.99 -10.27
CA ARG A 112 -12.80 5.85 -8.94
C ARG A 112 -11.78 5.71 -7.81
N TYR A 113 -10.63 5.10 -8.09
CA TYR A 113 -9.55 4.88 -7.11
C TYR A 113 -8.93 6.19 -6.61
N PHE A 114 -8.78 7.20 -7.48
CA PHE A 114 -8.15 8.48 -7.13
C PHE A 114 -9.10 9.55 -6.55
N ARG A 115 -10.42 9.29 -6.53
CA ARG A 115 -11.43 10.27 -6.08
C ARG A 115 -11.81 10.16 -4.60
N ASN A 116 -11.12 9.31 -3.83
CA ASN A 116 -11.35 9.09 -2.39
C ASN A 116 -10.25 9.70 -1.52
#